data_AF-A0A539E934-F1
#
_entry.id   AF-A0A539E934-F1
#
_cell.length_a   1.000
_cell.length_b   1.000
_cell.length_c   1.000
_cell.angle_alpha   90.00
_cell.angle_beta   90.00
_cell.angle_gamma   90.00
#
_symmetry.space_group_name_H-M   'P 1'
#
loop_
_entity.id
_entity.type
_entity.pdbx_description
1 polymer ?
#
loop_
_entity_poly.entity_id
_entity_poly.type
_entity_poly.pdbx_seq_one_letter_code
_entity_poly.pdbx_strand_id
1 'polypeptide(L)' 'MLIFRGATALSSFRIAKLLTAAKKVVPAVEALEAQFYYFIELEQTLAEAELTTLATLLAGEL' A
#
# COMPACT_ATOMS: atom_id res chain seq x y z
N MET A 1 9.19 -14.96 4.80
CA MET A 1 8.23 -13.91 4.41
C MET A 1 8.51 -12.54 5.04
N LEU A 2 8.83 -11.53 4.23
CA LEU A 2 8.84 -10.10 4.59
C LEU A 2 7.58 -9.42 4.06
N ILE A 3 7.15 -8.34 4.74
CA ILE A 3 5.99 -7.53 4.34
C ILE A 3 6.39 -6.06 4.29
N PHE A 4 6.17 -5.42 3.15
CA PHE A 4 6.44 -3.99 2.95
C PHE A 4 5.17 -3.25 2.57
N ARG A 5 5.02 -2.06 3.16
CA ARG A 5 3.96 -1.10 2.80
C ARG A 5 4.49 -0.17 1.72
N GLY A 6 3.82 -0.18 0.58
CA GLY A 6 4.13 0.69 -0.56
C GLY A 6 3.42 2.04 -0.49
N ALA A 7 3.43 2.73 -1.62
CA ALA A 7 2.73 4.00 -1.79
C ALA A 7 1.20 3.86 -1.82
N THR A 8 0.54 5.02 -1.78
CA THR A 8 -0.90 5.16 -1.95
C THR A 8 -1.34 4.51 -3.26
N ALA A 9 -2.24 3.54 -3.18
CA ALA A 9 -2.64 2.71 -4.32
C ALA A 9 -3.69 3.39 -5.22
N LEU A 10 -4.40 4.39 -4.71
CA LEU A 10 -5.50 5.05 -5.42
C LEU A 10 -5.36 6.57 -5.34
N SER A 11 -5.55 7.24 -6.47
CA SER A 11 -5.63 8.69 -6.51
C SER A 11 -6.84 9.21 -5.71
N SER A 12 -6.76 10.47 -5.28
CA SER A 12 -7.84 11.15 -4.56
C SER A 12 -9.19 11.06 -5.29
N PHE A 13 -9.19 11.19 -6.63
CA PHE A 13 -10.39 11.03 -7.46
C PHE A 13 -11.01 9.63 -7.34
N ARG A 14 -10.19 8.57 -7.36
CA ARG A 14 -10.66 7.19 -7.22
C ARG A 14 -11.20 6.91 -5.81
N ILE A 15 -10.52 7.41 -4.78
CA ILE A 15 -10.99 7.34 -3.39
C ILE A 15 -12.36 8.00 -3.24
N ALA A 16 -12.55 9.21 -3.77
CA ALA A 16 -13.83 9.91 -3.69
C ALA A 16 -14.98 9.15 -4.37
N LYS A 17 -14.71 8.56 -5.55
CA LYS A 17 -15.69 7.73 -6.27
C LYS A 17 -16.07 6.48 -5.47
N LEU A 18 -15.09 5.79 -4.87
CA LEU A 18 -15.32 4.60 -4.05
C LEU A 18 -16.06 4.95 -2.75
N LEU A 19 -15.69 6.03 -2.06
CA LEU A 19 -16.35 6.47 -0.85
C LEU A 19 -17.83 6.78 -1.11
N THR A 20 -18.13 7.43 -2.24
CA THR A 20 -19.51 7.69 -2.67
C THR A 20 -20.30 6.40 -2.89
N ALA A 21 -19.68 5.38 -3.49
CA ALA A 21 -20.30 4.08 -3.66
C ALA A 21 -20.49 3.33 -2.33
N ALA A 22 -19.47 3.33 -1.47
CA ALA A 22 -19.50 2.68 -0.16
C ALA A 22 -20.59 3.27 0.75
N LYS A 23 -20.73 4.60 0.80
CA LYS A 23 -21.76 5.29 1.59
C LYS A 23 -23.20 4.95 1.18
N LYS A 24 -23.44 4.54 -0.07
CA LYS A 24 -24.77 4.08 -0.50
C LYS A 24 -25.15 2.74 0.12
N VAL A 25 -24.17 1.92 0.50
CA VAL A 25 -24.37 0.60 1.10
C VAL A 25 -24.23 0.66 2.62
N VAL A 26 -23.20 1.36 3.10
CA VAL A 26 -22.87 1.54 4.51
C VAL A 26 -22.65 3.03 4.79
N PRO A 27 -23.70 3.79 5.15
CA PRO A 27 -23.62 5.24 5.33
C PRO A 27 -22.61 5.69 6.40
N ALA A 28 -22.29 4.82 7.36
CA ALA A 28 -21.33 5.07 8.43
C ALA A 28 -19.86 5.06 7.98
N VAL A 29 -19.54 4.69 6.74
CA VAL A 29 -18.16 4.76 6.23
C VAL A 29 -17.81 6.22 5.97
N GLU A 30 -16.87 6.78 6.74
CA GLU A 30 -16.52 8.20 6.67
C GLU A 30 -15.35 8.49 5.73
N ALA A 31 -14.40 7.57 5.63
CA ALA A 31 -13.18 7.71 4.83
C ALA A 31 -12.71 6.37 4.26
N LEU A 32 -11.87 6.43 3.23
CA LEU A 32 -11.18 5.28 2.64
C LEU A 32 -9.74 5.67 2.34
N GLU A 33 -8.82 4.77 2.64
CA GLU A 33 -7.43 4.82 2.17
C GLU A 33 -7.07 3.48 1.50
N ALA A 34 -6.06 3.51 0.65
CA ALA A 34 -5.59 2.31 -0.03
C ALA A 34 -4.08 2.39 -0.22
N GLN A 35 -3.38 1.30 0.06
CA GLN A 35 -1.93 1.19 -0.02
C GLN A 35 -1.56 -0.12 -0.70
N PHE A 36 -0.44 -0.13 -1.42
CA PHE A 36 0.16 -1.38 -1.87
C PHE A 36 0.79 -2.11 -0.69
N TYR A 37 0.64 -3.42 -0.65
CA TYR A 37 1.36 -4.30 0.27
C TYR A 37 2.11 -5.35 -0.54
N TYR A 38 3.42 -5.43 -0.31
CA TYR A 38 4.29 -6.40 -0.95
C TYR A 38 4.63 -7.51 0.03
N PHE A 39 4.39 -8.75 -0.39
CA PHE A 39 4.72 -9.96 0.35
C PHE A 39 5.86 -10.64 -0.38
N ILE A 40 6.98 -10.83 0.32
CA ILE A 40 8.23 -11.28 -0.30
C ILE A 40 8.70 -12.52 0.44
N GLU A 41 8.72 -13.64 -0.27
CA GLU A 41 9.40 -14.82 0.22
C GLU A 41 10.87 -14.75 -0.22
N LEU A 42 11.77 -15.08 0.71
CA LEU A 42 13.19 -14.99 0.49
C LEU A 42 13.79 -16.40 0.49
N GLU A 43 14.58 -16.72 -0.53
CA GLU A 43 15.37 -17.95 -0.56
C GLU A 43 16.61 -17.87 0.36
N GLN A 44 17.04 -16.65 0.69
CA GLN A 44 18.18 -16.37 1.56
C GLN A 44 18.00 -15.06 2.33
N THR A 45 18.69 -14.92 3.47
CA THR A 45 18.61 -13.70 4.28
C THR A 45 19.29 -12.54 3.55
N LEU A 46 18.65 -11.37 3.55
CA LEU A 46 19.22 -10.13 3.03
C LEU A 46 20.02 -9.40 4.11
N ALA A 47 21.18 -8.87 3.74
CA ALA A 47 21.94 -7.96 4.58
C ALA A 47 21.20 -6.61 4.72
N GLU A 48 21.59 -5.82 5.71
CA GLU A 48 20.93 -4.54 6.01
C GLU A 48 20.94 -3.55 4.83
N ALA A 49 22.04 -3.49 4.09
CA ALA A 49 22.14 -2.67 2.88
C ALA A 49 21.15 -3.12 1.79
N GLU A 50 20.98 -4.43 1.61
CA GLU A 50 20.06 -5.00 0.61
C GLU A 50 18.60 -4.79 1.01
N LEU A 51 18.28 -4.92 2.30
CA LEU A 51 16.97 -4.57 2.84
C LEU A 51 16.64 -3.09 2.62
N THR A 52 17.63 -2.22 2.78
CA THR A 52 17.47 -0.77 2.52
C THR A 52 17.20 -0.52 1.04
N THR A 53 17.97 -1.14 0.13
CA THR A 53 17.71 -1.05 -1.30
C THR A 53 16.32 -1.58 -1.67
N LEU A 54 15.93 -2.73 -1.12
CA LEU A 54 14.62 -3.33 -1.35
C LEU A 54 13.50 -2.40 -0.87
N ALA A 55 13.64 -1.81 0.32
CA ALA A 55 12.68 -0.85 0.84
C ALA A 55 12.55 0.36 -0.08
N THR A 56 13.65 0.92 -0.60
CA THR A 56 13.64 2.04 -1.54
C THR A 56 12.98 1.69 -2.87
N LEU A 57 13.16 0.48 -3.39
CA LEU A 57 12.52 0.04 -4.64
C LEU A 57 11.00 -0.11 -4.50
N LEU A 58 10.52 -0.38 -3.29
CA LEU A 58 9.10 -0.66 -3.00
C LEU A 58 8.37 0.51 -2.35
N ALA A 59 9.10 1.44 -1.72
CA ALA A 59 8.58 2.72 -1.26
C ALA A 59 8.31 3.59 -2.49
N GLY A 60 7.03 3.84 -2.78
CA GLY A 60 6.64 4.52 -4.02
C GLY A 60 6.83 6.04 -4.05
N GLU A 61 7.74 6.62 -3.28
CA GLU A 61 8.15 8.04 -3.38
C GLU A 61 9.67 8.21 -3.10
N LEU A 62 10.35 8.90 -4.03
CA LEU A 62 11.56 9.70 -3.79
C LEU A 62 11.13 11.15 -3.59
#